data_AF-R7EJM1-F1
#
_entry.id   AF-R7EJM1-F1
#
_cell.length_a   1.000
_cell.length_b   1.000
_cell.length_c   1.000
_cell.angle_alpha   90.00
_cell.angle_beta   90.00
_cell.angle_gamma   90.00
#
_symmetry.space_group_name_H-M   'P 1'
#
loop_
_entity.id
_entity.type
_entity.pdbx_description
1 polymer ?
#
loop_
_entity_poly.entity_id
_entity_poly.type
_entity_poly.pdbx_seq_one_letter_code
_entity_poly.pdbx_strand_id
1 'polypeptide(L)'
;MKKTIPAILLLIAVMLTFSGCKTKSSQPEYQPYTAYVDVGLADGDAGARVKAENRYTPIADDAIPEPAKSTISVTMLDAQYSAEYVKKGARTFGRPQYTYRTEAGDEISTDASGKVLSLLTARSFDYYSRDPESPDVKATIKSPEEYLDIATQYARRIFGDDITARYAGKVPKISSTKIWVDFLPESSENGLTRTDFFTIVVSAEGELLAYYDFGVDDFKDKTAPADLTDERISRIILDSLTDKKAEIEISGTKNWVILNGGKSACYTSFKTVGDGYQTDWADVIIPLE
;
A
#
# COMPACT_ATOMS: atom_id res chain seq x y z
N MET A 1 58.04 17.25 -23.37
CA MET A 1 56.65 17.23 -22.84
C MET A 1 55.93 16.01 -23.37
N LYS A 2 55.72 14.99 -22.53
CA LYS A 2 54.84 13.83 -22.77
C LYS A 2 54.83 13.00 -21.49
N LYS A 3 53.66 12.47 -21.12
CA LYS A 3 53.33 11.58 -19.98
C LYS A 3 52.61 12.24 -18.78
N THR A 4 51.38 12.71 -19.01
CA THR A 4 50.39 12.90 -17.92
C THR A 4 48.99 12.38 -18.27
N ILE A 5 48.81 11.85 -19.47
CA ILE A 5 47.50 11.39 -19.96
C ILE A 5 47.06 10.00 -19.43
N PRO A 6 47.92 9.02 -19.07
CA PRO A 6 47.41 7.70 -18.70
C PRO A 6 46.79 7.63 -17.30
N ALA A 7 47.17 8.52 -16.37
CA ALA A 7 46.65 8.49 -14.99
C ALA A 7 45.21 9.04 -14.89
N ILE A 8 44.85 10.05 -15.69
CA ILE A 8 43.52 10.67 -15.67
C ILE A 8 42.48 9.73 -16.31
N LEU A 9 42.85 9.02 -17.38
CA LEU A 9 41.98 8.00 -17.98
C LEU A 9 41.73 6.81 -17.04
N LEU A 10 42.73 6.42 -16.24
CA LEU A 10 42.57 5.37 -15.22
C LEU A 10 41.65 5.82 -14.08
N LEU A 11 41.72 7.09 -13.66
CA LEU A 11 40.84 7.62 -12.61
C LEU A 11 39.37 7.72 -13.06
N ILE A 12 39.13 8.09 -14.32
CA ILE A 12 37.77 8.14 -14.90
C ILE A 12 37.21 6.72 -15.06
N ALA A 13 38.04 5.74 -15.43
CA ALA A 13 37.63 4.34 -15.50
C ALA A 13 37.28 3.76 -14.11
N VAL A 14 38.04 4.12 -13.05
CA VAL A 14 37.75 3.69 -11.68
C VAL A 14 36.50 4.38 -11.11
N MET A 15 36.27 5.67 -11.40
CA MET A 15 35.02 6.33 -11.03
C MET A 15 33.80 5.76 -11.76
N LEU A 16 33.93 5.37 -13.03
CA LEU A 16 32.86 4.69 -13.78
C LEU A 16 32.58 3.27 -13.28
N THR A 17 33.55 2.58 -12.68
CA THR A 17 33.30 1.27 -12.03
C THR A 17 32.63 1.39 -10.65
N PHE A 18 32.71 2.53 -9.96
CA PHE A 18 32.05 2.74 -8.66
C PHE A 18 30.72 3.54 -8.73
N SER A 19 30.39 4.16 -9.86
CA SER A 19 29.04 4.70 -10.12
C SER A 19 28.01 3.63 -10.56
N GLY A 20 28.40 2.35 -10.57
CA GLY A 20 27.55 1.21 -10.89
C GLY A 20 26.92 0.50 -9.68
N CYS A 21 27.28 0.86 -8.44
CA CYS A 21 26.60 0.35 -7.25
C CYS A 21 25.26 1.06 -7.04
N LYS A 22 24.34 0.93 -8.01
CA LYS A 22 22.95 0.71 -7.62
C LYS A 22 23.01 -0.58 -6.81
N THR A 23 22.78 -0.50 -5.51
CA THR A 23 22.26 -1.62 -4.75
C THR A 23 20.99 -2.07 -5.48
N LYS A 24 21.14 -3.00 -6.43
CA LYS A 24 20.02 -3.79 -6.90
C LYS A 24 19.50 -4.45 -5.64
N SER A 25 18.37 -3.95 -5.14
CA SER A 25 17.48 -4.73 -4.31
C SER A 25 17.46 -6.13 -4.93
N SER A 26 17.99 -7.12 -4.21
CA SER A 26 18.17 -8.49 -4.68
C SER A 26 16.85 -9.25 -4.72
N GLN A 27 15.73 -8.54 -4.76
CA GLN A 27 14.45 -9.18 -4.93
C GLN A 27 14.36 -9.70 -6.36
N PRO A 28 14.04 -10.99 -6.54
CA PRO A 28 13.74 -11.50 -7.86
C PRO A 28 12.61 -10.65 -8.44
N GLU A 29 12.78 -10.19 -9.68
CA GLU A 29 11.69 -9.55 -10.39
C GLU A 29 10.54 -10.55 -10.47
N TYR A 30 9.42 -10.21 -9.83
CA TYR A 30 8.20 -11.00 -9.85
C TYR A 30 7.81 -11.34 -11.29
N GLN A 31 7.77 -12.63 -11.57
CA GLN A 31 7.46 -13.16 -12.89
C GLN A 31 5.94 -13.10 -13.12
N PRO A 32 5.49 -12.65 -14.31
CA PRO A 32 4.08 -12.66 -14.65
C PRO A 32 3.50 -14.08 -14.53
N TYR A 33 2.28 -14.17 -14.01
CA TYR A 33 1.52 -15.41 -13.86
C TYR A 33 2.25 -16.51 -13.07
N THR A 34 3.08 -16.12 -12.11
CA THR A 34 3.70 -17.02 -11.13
C THR A 34 3.10 -16.75 -9.76
N ALA A 35 2.70 -17.79 -9.02
CA ALA A 35 2.14 -17.61 -7.68
C ALA A 35 3.27 -17.50 -6.65
N TYR A 36 3.30 -16.39 -5.92
CA TYR A 36 4.16 -16.17 -4.78
C TYR A 36 3.34 -16.30 -3.50
N VAL A 37 3.65 -17.30 -2.70
CA VAL A 37 2.85 -17.65 -1.51
C VAL A 37 3.51 -17.05 -0.27
N ASP A 38 2.77 -16.26 0.48
CA ASP A 38 3.19 -15.84 1.83
C ASP A 38 2.95 -17.01 2.78
N VAL A 39 4.06 -17.59 3.23
CA VAL A 39 4.07 -18.77 4.09
C VAL A 39 4.27 -18.39 5.56
N GLY A 40 4.35 -17.08 5.87
CA GLY A 40 4.73 -16.58 7.19
C GLY A 40 6.16 -17.00 7.60
N LEU A 41 6.58 -16.57 8.80
CA LEU A 41 7.85 -17.00 9.42
C LEU A 41 7.77 -18.41 10.04
N ALA A 42 6.67 -19.14 9.84
CA ALA A 42 6.49 -20.46 10.40
C ALA A 42 6.59 -21.51 9.30
N ASP A 43 7.44 -22.52 9.53
CA ASP A 43 7.49 -23.78 8.79
C ASP A 43 6.18 -24.59 8.95
N GLY A 44 5.04 -24.03 8.56
CA GLY A 44 3.78 -24.74 8.47
C GLY A 44 3.73 -25.65 7.23
N ASP A 45 2.84 -26.64 7.24
CA ASP A 45 2.69 -27.63 6.15
C ASP A 45 2.44 -27.00 4.77
N ALA A 46 1.82 -25.81 4.72
CA ALA A 46 1.62 -25.08 3.46
C ALA A 46 2.97 -24.58 2.89
N GLY A 47 3.86 -24.04 3.71
CA GLY A 47 5.17 -23.52 3.26
C GLY A 47 6.14 -24.60 2.80
N ALA A 48 6.08 -25.79 3.40
CA ALA A 48 6.83 -26.96 2.94
C ALA A 48 6.42 -27.43 1.54
N ARG A 49 5.18 -27.15 1.11
CA ARG A 49 4.61 -27.54 -0.18
C ARG A 49 4.78 -26.48 -1.27
N VAL A 50 5.39 -25.33 -0.97
CA VAL A 50 5.68 -24.27 -1.96
C VAL A 50 7.13 -24.36 -2.41
N LYS A 51 7.36 -24.31 -3.73
CA LYS A 51 8.72 -24.26 -4.30
C LYS A 51 9.49 -23.07 -3.72
N ALA A 52 10.76 -23.25 -3.39
CA ALA A 52 11.54 -22.24 -2.67
C ALA A 52 11.56 -20.88 -3.39
N GLU A 53 11.67 -20.88 -4.71
CA GLU A 53 11.66 -19.69 -5.57
C GLU A 53 10.31 -18.94 -5.61
N ASN A 54 9.23 -19.58 -5.17
CA ASN A 54 7.86 -19.07 -5.17
C ASN A 54 7.36 -18.70 -3.77
N ARG A 55 8.24 -18.70 -2.77
CA ARG A 55 7.90 -18.19 -1.44
C ARG A 55 7.98 -16.67 -1.48
N TYR A 56 6.89 -16.00 -1.16
CA TYR A 56 6.86 -14.54 -1.06
C TYR A 56 7.72 -14.11 0.12
N THR A 57 8.61 -13.15 -0.12
CA THR A 57 9.42 -12.53 0.93
C THR A 57 9.11 -11.03 0.93
N PRO A 58 8.47 -10.50 1.99
CA PRO A 58 8.22 -9.08 2.11
C PRO A 58 9.52 -8.26 2.00
N ILE A 59 9.43 -7.03 1.47
CA ILE A 59 10.56 -6.09 1.51
C ILE A 59 10.81 -5.72 2.96
N ALA A 60 12.00 -6.01 3.46
CA ALA A 60 12.42 -5.55 4.77
C ALA A 60 12.66 -4.03 4.74
N ASP A 61 12.33 -3.34 5.84
CA ASP A 61 12.43 -1.87 5.91
C ASP A 61 13.85 -1.35 5.65
N ASP A 62 14.88 -2.13 6.00
CA ASP A 62 16.29 -1.80 5.76
C ASP A 62 16.69 -1.86 4.27
N ALA A 63 15.98 -2.67 3.48
CA ALA A 63 16.14 -2.77 2.03
C ALA A 63 15.49 -1.59 1.26
N ILE A 64 14.68 -0.77 1.94
CA ILE A 64 14.10 0.45 1.35
C ILE A 64 15.20 1.51 1.22
N PRO A 65 15.40 2.15 0.05
CA PRO A 65 16.36 3.22 -0.10
C PRO A 65 16.13 4.38 0.87
N GLU A 66 17.16 5.18 1.14
CA GLU A 66 16.97 6.47 1.83
C GLU A 66 16.16 7.45 0.96
N PRO A 67 15.39 8.36 1.58
CA PRO A 67 14.68 9.39 0.81
C PRO A 67 15.66 10.28 0.06
N ALA A 68 15.23 10.80 -1.09
CA ALA A 68 16.03 11.74 -1.88
C ALA A 68 16.28 13.08 -1.16
N LYS A 69 15.44 13.44 -0.18
CA LYS A 69 15.51 14.68 0.60
C LYS A 69 15.27 14.38 2.08
N SER A 70 16.08 14.97 2.95
CA SER A 70 15.87 14.95 4.41
C SER A 70 14.78 15.91 4.87
N THR A 71 14.33 16.81 3.99
CA THR A 71 13.31 17.82 4.28
C THR A 71 12.39 17.95 3.08
N ILE A 72 11.09 18.08 3.34
CA ILE A 72 10.08 18.36 2.31
C ILE A 72 9.38 19.69 2.58
N SER A 73 8.86 20.28 1.50
CA SER A 73 7.93 21.40 1.54
C SER A 73 6.73 21.02 0.70
N VAL A 74 5.55 20.89 1.31
CA VAL A 74 4.31 20.52 0.63
C VAL A 74 3.21 21.51 0.95
N THR A 75 2.37 21.83 -0.04
CA THR A 75 1.20 22.69 0.16
C THR A 75 -0.04 21.83 0.14
N MET A 76 -0.84 21.88 1.19
CA MET A 76 -2.10 21.13 1.30
C MET A 76 -3.13 21.97 2.05
N LEU A 77 -4.38 21.98 1.58
CA LEU A 77 -5.49 22.70 2.23
C LEU A 77 -5.18 24.17 2.52
N ASP A 78 -4.54 24.84 1.55
CA ASP A 78 -4.15 26.25 1.62
C ASP A 78 -3.05 26.57 2.67
N ALA A 79 -2.42 25.55 3.25
CA ALA A 79 -1.30 25.69 4.17
C ALA A 79 -0.01 25.09 3.57
N GLN A 80 1.12 25.73 3.84
CA GLN A 80 2.44 25.20 3.49
C GLN A 80 3.05 24.51 4.71
N TYR A 81 3.46 23.27 4.54
CA TYR A 81 4.11 22.45 5.55
C TYR A 81 5.59 22.31 5.20
N SER A 82 6.47 22.51 6.19
CA SER A 82 7.87 22.12 6.13
C SER A 82 8.12 21.05 7.18
N ALA A 83 8.65 19.91 6.75
CA ALA A 83 8.78 18.73 7.58
C ALA A 83 10.13 18.03 7.38
N GLU A 84 10.71 17.54 8.48
CA GLU A 84 11.98 16.82 8.51
C GLU A 84 11.77 15.32 8.50
N TYR A 85 12.67 14.59 7.86
CA TYR A 85 12.62 13.13 7.76
C TYR A 85 12.72 12.46 9.13
N VAL A 86 11.87 11.47 9.36
CA VAL A 86 11.83 10.69 10.61
C VAL A 86 12.21 9.24 10.37
N LYS A 87 11.54 8.58 9.43
CA LYS A 87 11.69 7.14 9.18
C LYS A 87 11.20 6.73 7.80
N LYS A 88 11.63 5.56 7.36
CA LYS A 88 11.10 4.84 6.19
C LYS A 88 10.40 3.56 6.66
N GLY A 89 9.53 3.02 5.81
CA GLY A 89 8.89 1.73 6.05
C GLY A 89 8.19 1.20 4.80
N ALA A 90 7.93 -0.10 4.77
CA ALA A 90 7.17 -0.75 3.71
C ALA A 90 5.66 -0.60 3.96
N ARG A 91 4.92 -0.16 2.94
CA ARG A 91 3.47 -0.37 2.87
C ARG A 91 3.17 -1.78 2.40
N THR A 92 1.88 -2.12 2.35
CA THR A 92 1.39 -3.35 1.72
C THR A 92 2.07 -3.59 0.37
N PHE A 93 2.49 -4.83 0.14
CA PHE A 93 3.21 -5.26 -1.07
C PHE A 93 4.55 -4.55 -1.31
N GLY A 94 5.21 -4.08 -0.25
CA GLY A 94 6.58 -3.59 -0.29
C GLY A 94 6.75 -2.19 -0.87
N ARG A 95 5.67 -1.42 -1.04
CA ARG A 95 5.77 -0.07 -1.59
C ARG A 95 6.43 0.86 -0.57
N PRO A 96 7.48 1.61 -0.95
CA PRO A 96 8.22 2.44 0.00
C PRO A 96 7.37 3.63 0.48
N GLN A 97 7.45 3.91 1.76
CA GLN A 97 6.89 5.10 2.39
C GLN A 97 7.96 5.79 3.24
N TYR A 98 7.94 7.12 3.20
CA TYR A 98 8.82 7.98 3.98
C TYR A 98 7.98 8.89 4.85
N THR A 99 8.22 8.89 6.16
CA THR A 99 7.53 9.74 7.12
C THR A 99 8.40 10.93 7.46
N TYR A 100 7.79 12.11 7.44
CA TYR A 100 8.35 13.39 7.82
C TYR A 100 7.49 14.00 8.93
N ARG A 101 8.07 14.87 9.76
CA ARG A 101 7.36 15.56 10.83
C ARG A 101 7.65 17.05 10.85
N THR A 102 6.62 17.86 11.08
CA THR A 102 6.75 19.32 11.26
C THR A 102 7.18 19.67 12.68
N GLU A 103 7.65 20.90 12.91
CA GLU A 103 7.90 21.41 14.27
C GLU A 103 6.62 21.39 15.14
N ALA A 104 5.45 21.59 14.52
CA ALA A 104 4.16 21.56 15.20
C ALA A 104 3.72 20.14 15.59
N GLY A 105 4.41 19.10 15.12
CA GLY A 105 4.11 17.71 15.42
C GLY A 105 3.18 17.02 14.42
N ASP A 106 2.87 17.64 13.28
CA ASP A 106 2.14 16.99 12.20
C ASP A 106 3.04 15.99 11.50
N GLU A 107 2.50 14.83 11.12
CA GLU A 107 3.20 13.83 10.33
C GLU A 107 2.69 13.80 8.89
N ILE A 108 3.64 13.78 7.95
CA ILE A 108 3.37 13.70 6.53
C ILE A 108 4.09 12.48 6.01
N SER A 109 3.40 11.62 5.27
CA SER A 109 4.06 10.51 4.58
C SER A 109 4.03 10.67 3.08
N THR A 110 5.10 10.25 2.40
CA THR A 110 5.20 10.28 0.93
C THR A 110 5.66 8.94 0.38
N ASP A 111 5.38 8.71 -0.90
CA ASP A 111 6.07 7.67 -1.65
C ASP A 111 7.45 8.15 -2.14
N ALA A 112 8.15 7.31 -2.90
CA ALA A 112 9.46 7.63 -3.47
C ALA A 112 9.43 8.73 -4.55
N SER A 113 8.28 9.00 -5.17
CA SER A 113 8.10 10.10 -6.14
C SER A 113 7.85 11.45 -5.47
N GLY A 114 7.50 11.44 -4.18
CA GLY A 114 7.11 12.63 -3.42
C GLY A 114 5.60 12.86 -3.41
N LYS A 115 4.78 11.94 -3.94
CA LYS A 115 3.32 11.97 -3.77
C LYS A 115 3.01 11.84 -2.28
N VAL A 116 2.18 12.73 -1.74
CA VAL A 116 1.77 12.67 -0.33
C VAL A 116 0.74 11.55 -0.16
N LEU A 117 1.06 10.61 0.72
CA LEU A 117 0.24 9.45 1.04
C LEU A 117 -0.60 9.64 2.30
N SER A 118 -0.18 10.50 3.22
CA SER A 118 -0.98 10.84 4.39
C SER A 118 -0.59 12.18 5.00
N LEU A 119 -1.55 12.82 5.64
CA LEU A 119 -1.34 13.88 6.63
C LEU A 119 -2.00 13.44 7.93
N LEU A 120 -1.27 13.53 9.03
CA LEU A 120 -1.77 13.38 10.37
C LEU A 120 -1.45 14.66 11.11
N THR A 121 -2.48 15.42 11.49
CA THR A 121 -2.25 16.64 12.28
C THR A 121 -1.79 16.28 13.69
N ALA A 122 -1.11 17.18 14.40
CA ALA A 122 -0.73 16.96 15.79
C ALA A 122 -1.93 16.61 16.71
N ARG A 123 -3.15 17.03 16.32
CA ARG A 123 -4.42 16.72 17.00
C ARG A 123 -4.93 15.30 16.72
N SER A 124 -4.38 14.59 15.74
CA SER A 124 -4.79 13.23 15.40
C SER A 124 -4.26 12.16 16.36
N PHE A 125 -3.31 12.47 17.24
CA PHE A 125 -2.72 11.50 18.19
C PHE A 125 -3.57 11.33 19.46
N ASP A 126 -3.52 10.15 20.08
CA ASP A 126 -4.57 9.50 20.89
C ASP A 126 -5.02 10.12 22.22
N TYR A 127 -4.45 11.24 22.68
CA TYR A 127 -4.89 11.85 23.95
C TYR A 127 -6.29 12.48 23.90
N TYR A 128 -6.94 12.53 22.73
CA TYR A 128 -8.25 13.18 22.53
C TYR A 128 -9.37 12.25 22.01
N SER A 129 -9.16 10.93 21.97
CA SER A 129 -10.26 10.00 21.67
C SER A 129 -11.16 9.87 22.89
N ARG A 130 -12.39 10.38 22.78
CA ARG A 130 -13.38 10.33 23.87
C ARG A 130 -14.55 9.45 23.46
N ASP A 131 -15.16 8.82 24.46
CA ASP A 131 -16.36 8.00 24.30
C ASP A 131 -17.49 8.85 23.71
N PRO A 132 -18.05 8.47 22.54
CA PRO A 132 -19.12 9.24 21.89
C PRO A 132 -20.41 9.30 22.71
N GLU A 133 -20.62 8.38 23.65
CA GLU A 133 -21.79 8.37 24.53
C GLU A 133 -21.62 9.26 25.78
N SER A 134 -20.43 9.82 26.01
CA SER A 134 -20.23 10.80 27.10
C SER A 134 -21.14 12.01 26.87
N PRO A 135 -21.90 12.49 27.86
CA PRO A 135 -22.94 13.51 27.66
C PRO A 135 -22.44 14.80 26.99
N ASP A 136 -21.23 15.24 27.31
CA ASP A 136 -20.64 16.45 26.76
C ASP A 136 -20.06 16.24 25.35
N VAL A 137 -19.65 15.02 25.00
CA VAL A 137 -19.24 14.65 23.64
C VAL A 137 -20.46 14.48 22.74
N LYS A 138 -21.48 13.78 23.23
CA LYS A 138 -22.74 13.54 22.53
C LYS A 138 -23.42 14.82 22.06
N ALA A 139 -23.28 15.90 22.82
CA ALA A 139 -23.79 17.23 22.45
C ALA A 139 -23.05 17.88 21.25
N THR A 140 -21.84 17.42 20.93
CA THR A 140 -21.00 17.95 19.84
C THR A 140 -20.97 17.04 18.61
N ILE A 141 -21.41 15.79 18.75
CA ILE A 141 -21.47 14.83 17.65
C ILE A 141 -22.58 15.20 16.68
N LYS A 142 -22.23 15.29 15.40
CA LYS A 142 -23.15 15.53 14.28
C LYS A 142 -23.73 14.22 13.74
N SER A 143 -24.70 14.32 12.83
CA SER A 143 -25.20 13.15 12.12
C SER A 143 -24.12 12.53 11.21
N PRO A 144 -24.21 11.22 10.91
CA PRO A 144 -23.36 10.57 9.90
C PRO A 144 -23.40 11.29 8.54
N GLU A 145 -24.56 11.81 8.13
CA GLU A 145 -24.73 12.52 6.87
C GLU A 145 -23.94 13.84 6.85
N GLU A 146 -23.96 14.58 7.95
CA GLU A 146 -23.16 15.81 8.09
C GLU A 146 -21.66 15.52 8.06
N TYR A 147 -21.20 14.45 8.72
CA TYR A 147 -19.79 14.07 8.66
C TYR A 147 -19.36 13.62 7.27
N LEU A 148 -20.24 12.91 6.55
CA LEU A 148 -19.98 12.53 5.17
C LEU A 148 -19.85 13.77 4.28
N ASP A 149 -20.71 14.77 4.43
CA ASP A 149 -20.61 16.02 3.68
C ASP A 149 -19.29 16.76 4.00
N ILE A 150 -18.97 16.93 5.28
CA ILE A 150 -17.71 17.57 5.72
C ILE A 150 -16.50 16.83 5.16
N ALA A 151 -16.45 15.50 5.27
CA ALA A 151 -15.37 14.69 4.75
C ALA A 151 -15.27 14.80 3.22
N THR A 152 -16.40 14.86 2.52
CA THR A 152 -16.45 15.05 1.06
C THR A 152 -15.87 16.40 0.65
N GLN A 153 -16.14 17.47 1.41
CA GLN A 153 -15.55 18.79 1.16
C GLN A 153 -14.01 18.76 1.32
N TYR A 154 -13.49 18.10 2.36
CA TYR A 154 -12.04 17.91 2.48
C TYR A 154 -11.48 17.06 1.36
N ALA A 155 -12.15 15.97 0.97
CA ALA A 155 -11.74 15.12 -0.13
C ALA A 155 -11.61 15.91 -1.44
N ARG A 156 -12.58 16.79 -1.77
CA ARG A 156 -12.51 17.67 -2.93
C ARG A 156 -11.32 18.61 -2.89
N ARG A 157 -11.03 19.19 -1.73
CA ARG A 157 -9.88 20.11 -1.57
C ARG A 157 -8.53 19.40 -1.65
N ILE A 158 -8.44 18.15 -1.24
CA ILE A 158 -7.19 17.36 -1.24
C ILE A 158 -6.93 16.71 -2.60
N PHE A 159 -7.96 16.09 -3.17
CA PHE A 159 -7.83 15.21 -4.35
C PHE A 159 -8.44 15.81 -5.63
N GLY A 160 -9.27 16.86 -5.52
CA GLY A 160 -10.01 17.44 -6.63
C GLY A 160 -11.35 16.75 -6.89
N ASP A 161 -12.21 17.44 -7.64
CA ASP A 161 -13.58 16.98 -7.93
C ASP A 161 -13.59 15.65 -8.71
N ASP A 162 -12.67 15.48 -9.66
CA ASP A 162 -12.55 14.27 -10.49
C ASP A 162 -12.34 12.99 -9.68
N ILE A 163 -11.62 13.07 -8.56
CA ILE A 163 -11.41 11.93 -7.66
C ILE A 163 -12.68 11.67 -6.86
N THR A 164 -13.28 12.71 -6.29
CA THR A 164 -14.51 12.54 -5.49
C THR A 164 -15.72 12.07 -6.30
N ALA A 165 -15.70 12.24 -7.62
CA ALA A 165 -16.70 11.65 -8.51
C ALA A 165 -16.51 10.14 -8.72
N ARG A 166 -15.29 9.62 -8.57
CA ARG A 166 -14.95 8.19 -8.78
C ARG A 166 -14.92 7.37 -7.49
N TYR A 167 -14.77 8.01 -6.34
CA TYR A 167 -14.71 7.37 -5.04
C TYR A 167 -15.85 7.87 -4.15
N ALA A 168 -16.82 7.00 -3.87
CA ALA A 168 -17.98 7.33 -3.07
C ALA A 168 -17.67 7.13 -1.58
N GLY A 169 -17.98 8.15 -0.78
CA GLY A 169 -17.86 8.08 0.67
C GLY A 169 -18.89 7.10 1.26
N LYS A 170 -18.45 6.26 2.20
CA LYS A 170 -19.33 5.35 2.95
C LYS A 170 -19.89 6.04 4.18
N VAL A 171 -20.90 5.40 4.78
CA VAL A 171 -21.46 5.82 6.07
C VAL A 171 -20.33 5.94 7.09
N PRO A 172 -20.13 7.12 7.71
CA PRO A 172 -19.05 7.33 8.65
C PRO A 172 -19.07 6.40 9.85
N LYS A 173 -17.90 5.93 10.28
CA LYS A 173 -17.74 5.15 11.50
C LYS A 173 -17.50 6.09 12.68
N ILE A 174 -18.54 6.31 13.48
CA ILE A 174 -18.48 7.09 14.72
C ILE A 174 -18.19 6.14 15.88
N SER A 175 -16.91 5.96 16.20
CA SER A 175 -16.47 5.13 17.35
C SER A 175 -15.82 5.94 18.46
N SER A 176 -15.54 7.21 18.18
CA SER A 176 -14.99 8.19 19.12
C SER A 176 -15.20 9.59 18.54
N THR A 177 -14.63 10.59 19.21
CA THR A 177 -14.39 11.95 18.68
C THR A 177 -13.53 12.00 17.41
N LYS A 178 -13.00 10.86 16.93
CA LYS A 178 -12.39 10.70 15.62
C LYS A 178 -13.36 9.94 14.71
N ILE A 179 -13.88 10.62 13.69
CA ILE A 179 -14.87 10.09 12.75
C ILE A 179 -14.15 9.74 11.46
N TRP A 180 -14.27 8.48 11.06
CA TRP A 180 -13.59 7.93 9.89
C TRP A 180 -14.58 7.82 8.74
N VAL A 181 -14.20 8.36 7.58
CA VAL A 181 -14.98 8.29 6.35
C VAL A 181 -14.11 7.72 5.25
N ASP A 182 -14.42 6.48 4.85
CA ASP A 182 -13.73 5.80 3.75
C ASP A 182 -14.42 6.12 2.43
N PHE A 183 -13.61 6.41 1.41
CA PHE A 183 -14.02 6.69 0.04
C PHE A 183 -13.51 5.58 -0.86
N LEU A 184 -14.42 4.78 -1.41
CA LEU A 184 -14.09 3.60 -2.21
C LEU A 184 -14.54 3.78 -3.66
N PRO A 185 -13.83 3.19 -4.64
CA PRO A 185 -14.23 3.21 -6.03
C PRO A 185 -15.51 2.38 -6.25
N GLU A 186 -16.24 2.67 -7.32
CA GLU A 186 -17.53 2.03 -7.60
C GLU A 186 -17.46 0.60 -8.20
N SER A 187 -16.28 0.02 -8.48
CA SER A 187 -16.23 -1.21 -9.28
C SER A 187 -15.22 -2.28 -8.86
N SER A 188 -15.66 -3.53 -9.00
CA SER A 188 -14.82 -4.67 -9.34
C SER A 188 -14.67 -4.75 -10.86
N GLU A 189 -13.54 -5.28 -11.33
CA GLU A 189 -13.27 -5.46 -12.75
C GLU A 189 -12.88 -6.92 -13.01
N ASN A 190 -13.58 -7.59 -13.93
CA ASN A 190 -13.36 -8.99 -14.28
C ASN A 190 -13.32 -9.94 -13.05
N GLY A 191 -14.18 -9.67 -12.05
CA GLY A 191 -14.26 -10.47 -10.83
C GLY A 191 -13.19 -10.16 -9.77
N LEU A 192 -12.28 -9.21 -10.03
CA LEU A 192 -11.32 -8.71 -9.05
C LEU A 192 -11.83 -7.42 -8.39
N THR A 193 -11.79 -7.38 -7.07
CA THR A 193 -12.12 -6.16 -6.30
C THR A 193 -10.88 -5.30 -6.18
N ARG A 194 -10.98 -4.02 -6.58
CA ARG A 194 -9.92 -3.03 -6.38
C ARG A 194 -9.68 -2.76 -4.90
N THR A 195 -8.42 -2.60 -4.51
CA THR A 195 -8.05 -2.31 -3.11
C THR A 195 -7.68 -0.86 -2.86
N ASP A 196 -7.73 0.00 -3.88
CA ASP A 196 -7.46 1.41 -3.66
C ASP A 196 -8.66 2.13 -3.06
N PHE A 197 -8.39 2.97 -2.08
CA PHE A 197 -9.35 3.84 -1.44
C PHE A 197 -8.60 5.00 -0.78
N PHE A 198 -9.32 5.93 -0.20
CA PHE A 198 -8.75 6.87 0.73
C PHE A 198 -9.67 7.09 1.91
N THR A 199 -9.12 7.59 3.00
CA THR A 199 -9.87 7.85 4.21
C THR A 199 -9.65 9.29 4.64
N ILE A 200 -10.74 9.97 4.99
CA ILE A 200 -10.72 11.26 5.66
C ILE A 200 -11.14 11.04 7.12
N VAL A 201 -10.37 11.59 8.05
CA VAL A 201 -10.66 11.53 9.48
C VAL A 201 -10.91 12.94 9.99
N VAL A 202 -12.07 13.15 10.60
CA VAL A 202 -12.48 14.45 11.16
C VAL A 202 -12.79 14.36 12.65
N SER A 203 -12.68 15.48 13.36
CA SER A 203 -13.08 15.59 14.76
C SER A 203 -14.60 15.62 14.91
N ALA A 204 -15.11 15.51 16.14
CA ALA A 204 -16.53 15.70 16.43
C ALA A 204 -17.05 17.06 15.91
N GLU A 205 -16.22 18.09 16.02
CA GLU A 205 -16.47 19.46 15.54
C GLU A 205 -16.35 19.60 14.03
N GLY A 206 -15.83 18.60 13.31
CA GLY A 206 -15.67 18.61 11.86
C GLY A 206 -14.33 19.20 11.38
N GLU A 207 -13.35 19.34 12.27
CA GLU A 207 -12.00 19.72 11.88
C GLU A 207 -11.28 18.51 11.25
N LEU A 208 -10.44 18.74 10.24
CA LEU A 208 -9.61 17.67 9.70
C LEU A 208 -8.58 17.22 10.74
N LEU A 209 -8.55 15.93 11.01
CA LEU A 209 -7.53 15.31 11.86
C LEU A 209 -6.47 14.60 11.01
N ALA A 210 -6.89 13.84 10.01
CA ALA A 210 -5.99 13.12 9.14
C ALA A 210 -6.60 12.81 7.77
N TYR A 211 -5.76 12.51 6.79
CA TYR A 211 -6.15 11.75 5.61
C TYR A 211 -5.13 10.66 5.28
N TYR A 212 -5.60 9.60 4.61
CA TYR A 212 -4.79 8.48 4.17
C TYR A 212 -5.14 8.11 2.73
N ASP A 213 -4.15 8.04 1.84
CA ASP A 213 -4.26 7.57 0.46
C ASP A 213 -3.76 6.13 0.35
N PHE A 214 -4.67 5.21 0.02
CA PHE A 214 -4.41 3.78 -0.17
C PHE A 214 -4.28 3.37 -1.63
N GLY A 215 -3.67 4.24 -2.45
CA GLY A 215 -3.41 3.94 -3.85
C GLY A 215 -4.38 4.61 -4.81
N VAL A 216 -4.88 5.80 -4.46
CA VAL A 216 -5.73 6.59 -5.36
C VAL A 216 -5.02 6.77 -6.69
N ASP A 217 -5.72 6.42 -7.78
CA ASP A 217 -5.22 6.38 -9.15
C ASP A 217 -4.15 5.32 -9.48
N ASP A 218 -3.81 4.40 -8.57
CA ASP A 218 -2.86 3.33 -8.88
C ASP A 218 -3.31 2.41 -10.02
N PHE A 219 -4.63 2.27 -10.19
CA PHE A 219 -5.26 1.49 -11.26
C PHE A 219 -5.66 2.35 -12.46
N LYS A 220 -5.32 3.65 -12.46
CA LYS A 220 -5.59 4.51 -13.61
C LYS A 220 -4.84 3.95 -14.81
N ASP A 221 -5.56 3.81 -15.92
CA ASP A 221 -5.04 3.25 -17.19
C ASP A 221 -4.61 1.77 -17.13
N LYS A 222 -5.00 1.04 -16.08
CA LYS A 222 -4.83 -0.42 -15.99
C LYS A 222 -6.14 -1.13 -16.29
N THR A 223 -6.06 -2.39 -16.69
CA THR A 223 -7.21 -3.25 -16.96
C THR A 223 -6.97 -4.61 -16.31
N ALA A 224 -7.98 -5.12 -15.60
CA ALA A 224 -7.90 -6.46 -15.04
C ALA A 224 -7.89 -7.50 -16.16
N PRO A 225 -7.01 -8.52 -16.15
CA PRO A 225 -7.01 -9.55 -17.20
C PRO A 225 -8.33 -10.32 -17.24
N ALA A 226 -9.01 -10.31 -18.39
CA ALA A 226 -10.31 -10.98 -18.56
C ALA A 226 -10.22 -12.51 -18.52
N ASP A 227 -9.02 -13.06 -18.69
CA ASP A 227 -8.76 -14.49 -18.73
C ASP A 227 -8.26 -15.05 -17.38
N LEU A 228 -8.30 -14.27 -16.29
CA LEU A 228 -7.92 -14.71 -14.95
C LEU A 228 -9.09 -15.41 -14.22
N THR A 229 -9.52 -16.56 -14.73
CA THR A 229 -10.59 -17.37 -14.10
C THR A 229 -10.07 -18.15 -12.89
N ASP A 230 -10.98 -18.65 -12.05
CA ASP A 230 -10.65 -19.51 -10.90
C ASP A 230 -9.84 -20.75 -11.32
N GLU A 231 -10.16 -21.36 -12.47
CA GLU A 231 -9.39 -22.49 -13.01
C GLU A 231 -7.96 -22.09 -13.40
N ARG A 232 -7.78 -20.89 -13.96
CA ARG A 232 -6.45 -20.39 -14.32
C ARG A 232 -5.64 -20.04 -13.08
N ILE A 233 -6.25 -19.38 -12.10
CA ILE A 233 -5.61 -19.08 -10.80
C ILE A 233 -5.20 -20.40 -10.14
N SER A 234 -6.08 -21.41 -10.13
CA SER A 234 -5.79 -22.73 -9.58
C SER A 234 -4.56 -23.36 -10.23
N ARG A 235 -4.49 -23.32 -11.57
CA ARG A 235 -3.35 -23.86 -12.32
C ARG A 235 -2.04 -23.14 -11.97
N ILE A 236 -2.07 -21.81 -11.90
CA ILE A 236 -0.89 -20.99 -11.54
C ILE A 236 -0.40 -21.35 -10.13
N ILE A 237 -1.31 -21.51 -9.17
CA ILE A 237 -0.99 -21.91 -7.79
C ILE A 237 -0.39 -23.33 -7.79
N LEU A 238 -1.04 -24.30 -8.43
CA LEU A 238 -0.56 -25.69 -8.50
C LEU A 238 0.82 -25.82 -9.14
N ASP A 239 1.10 -25.04 -10.19
CA ASP A 239 2.41 -25.00 -10.81
C ASP A 239 3.51 -24.44 -9.90
N SER A 240 3.11 -23.70 -8.86
CA SER A 240 4.00 -23.11 -7.87
C SER A 240 4.22 -23.98 -6.63
N LEU A 241 3.44 -25.05 -6.48
CA LEU A 241 3.61 -26.05 -5.42
C LEU A 241 4.62 -27.14 -5.81
N THR A 242 5.17 -27.82 -4.81
CA THR A 242 6.05 -28.99 -4.98
C THR A 242 5.26 -30.22 -5.39
N ASP A 243 4.00 -30.36 -4.96
CA ASP A 243 3.09 -31.42 -5.36
C ASP A 243 2.00 -30.89 -6.32
N LYS A 244 2.16 -31.20 -7.61
CA LYS A 244 1.22 -30.79 -8.67
C LYS A 244 -0.12 -31.53 -8.62
N LYS A 245 -0.25 -32.60 -7.83
CA LYS A 245 -1.49 -33.38 -7.70
C LYS A 245 -2.29 -33.00 -6.46
N ALA A 246 -1.84 -32.01 -5.69
CA ALA A 246 -2.59 -31.47 -4.59
C ALA A 246 -3.97 -30.99 -5.07
N GLU A 247 -5.01 -31.25 -4.28
CA GLU A 247 -6.28 -30.59 -4.44
C GLU A 247 -6.24 -29.27 -3.65
N ILE A 248 -6.74 -28.19 -4.24
CA ILE A 248 -6.73 -26.86 -3.62
C ILE A 248 -8.12 -26.24 -3.65
N GLU A 249 -8.42 -25.47 -2.61
CA GLU A 249 -9.57 -24.58 -2.53
C GLU A 249 -9.06 -23.13 -2.56
N ILE A 250 -9.62 -22.30 -3.44
CA ILE A 250 -9.31 -20.87 -3.54
C ILE A 250 -10.40 -20.07 -2.85
N SER A 251 -10.01 -18.99 -2.18
CA SER A 251 -10.94 -18.05 -1.58
C SER A 251 -11.87 -17.43 -2.63
N GLY A 252 -13.13 -17.21 -2.22
CA GLY A 252 -14.07 -16.43 -3.01
C GLY A 252 -13.63 -14.97 -3.20
N THR A 253 -12.75 -14.45 -2.34
CA THR A 253 -12.24 -13.09 -2.42
C THR A 253 -10.97 -13.02 -3.26
N LYS A 254 -11.01 -12.16 -4.30
CA LYS A 254 -9.88 -11.91 -5.19
C LYS A 254 -9.71 -10.41 -5.32
N ASN A 255 -8.55 -9.93 -4.89
CA ASN A 255 -8.24 -8.52 -4.84
C ASN A 255 -7.29 -8.15 -5.96
N TRP A 256 -7.57 -7.08 -6.67
CA TRP A 256 -6.64 -6.46 -7.59
C TRP A 256 -5.77 -5.48 -6.81
N VAL A 257 -4.46 -5.70 -6.81
CA VAL A 257 -3.48 -4.93 -6.03
C VAL A 257 -2.34 -4.43 -6.93
N ILE A 258 -1.67 -3.37 -6.49
CA ILE A 258 -0.45 -2.87 -7.14
C ILE A 258 0.76 -3.16 -6.24
N LEU A 259 1.74 -3.85 -6.82
CA LEU A 259 3.00 -4.20 -6.17
C LEU A 259 4.00 -3.04 -6.20
N ASN A 260 5.09 -3.17 -5.45
CA ASN A 260 6.25 -2.31 -5.65
C ASN A 260 6.70 -2.31 -7.12
N GLY A 261 7.02 -1.13 -7.66
CA GLY A 261 7.32 -0.94 -9.08
C GLY A 261 6.11 -0.76 -10.00
N GLY A 262 4.87 -0.71 -9.46
CA GLY A 262 3.67 -0.37 -10.23
C GLY A 262 3.06 -1.51 -11.04
N LYS A 263 3.57 -2.73 -10.89
CA LYS A 263 3.02 -3.95 -11.50
C LYS A 263 1.69 -4.30 -10.85
N SER A 264 0.73 -4.72 -11.67
CA SER A 264 -0.54 -5.22 -11.17
C SER A 264 -0.44 -6.69 -10.75
N ALA A 265 -1.23 -7.08 -9.74
CA ALA A 265 -1.28 -8.45 -9.24
C ALA A 265 -2.68 -8.83 -8.75
N CYS A 266 -2.98 -10.13 -8.78
CA CYS A 266 -4.08 -10.72 -8.03
C CYS A 266 -3.58 -11.15 -6.65
N TYR A 267 -4.23 -10.66 -5.60
CA TYR A 267 -4.02 -11.10 -4.22
C TYR A 267 -5.26 -11.88 -3.75
N THR A 268 -5.05 -13.12 -3.36
CA THR A 268 -6.11 -14.01 -2.86
C THR A 268 -5.50 -14.97 -1.85
N SER A 269 -6.24 -15.99 -1.42
CA SER A 269 -5.74 -17.06 -0.58
C SER A 269 -6.20 -18.42 -1.08
N PHE A 270 -5.43 -19.45 -0.74
CA PHE A 270 -5.78 -20.83 -1.02
C PHE A 270 -5.44 -21.73 0.16
N LYS A 271 -6.03 -22.92 0.21
CA LYS A 271 -5.59 -24.00 1.09
C LYS A 271 -5.50 -25.30 0.29
N THR A 272 -4.69 -26.23 0.75
CA THR A 272 -4.68 -27.60 0.21
C THR A 272 -5.69 -28.45 0.97
N VAL A 273 -6.42 -29.29 0.24
CA VAL A 273 -7.44 -30.19 0.78
C VAL A 273 -7.18 -31.61 0.30
N GLY A 274 -7.71 -32.60 1.01
CA GLY A 274 -7.71 -33.99 0.59
C GLY A 274 -8.45 -34.87 1.59
N ASP A 275 -8.39 -36.20 1.38
CA ASP A 275 -9.12 -37.16 2.20
C ASP A 275 -8.72 -37.07 3.69
N GLY A 276 -9.58 -36.43 4.48
CA GLY A 276 -9.43 -36.28 5.92
C GLY A 276 -8.42 -35.21 6.36
N TYR A 277 -7.90 -34.36 5.46
CA TYR A 277 -6.99 -33.27 5.83
C TYR A 277 -7.28 -31.96 5.09
N GLN A 278 -6.96 -30.84 5.75
CA GLN A 278 -6.95 -29.51 5.15
C GLN A 278 -5.82 -28.70 5.80
N THR A 279 -5.17 -27.82 5.04
CA THR A 279 -4.24 -26.83 5.61
C THR A 279 -4.96 -25.54 5.98
N ASP A 280 -4.26 -24.68 6.72
CA ASP A 280 -4.67 -23.29 6.87
C ASP A 280 -4.65 -22.56 5.52
N TRP A 281 -5.39 -21.45 5.45
CA TRP A 281 -5.37 -20.53 4.32
C TRP A 281 -3.99 -19.86 4.23
N ALA A 282 -3.38 -19.93 3.06
CA ALA A 282 -2.16 -19.23 2.72
C ALA A 282 -2.45 -18.12 1.71
N ASP A 283 -1.88 -16.94 1.95
CA ASP A 283 -2.01 -15.81 1.04
C ASP A 283 -1.14 -16.02 -0.19
N VAL A 284 -1.64 -15.61 -1.35
CA VAL A 284 -0.94 -15.73 -2.63
C VAL A 284 -1.04 -14.46 -3.43
N ILE A 285 0.09 -14.07 -4.01
CA ILE A 285 0.25 -12.94 -4.91
C ILE A 285 0.60 -13.51 -6.29
N ILE A 286 -0.21 -13.17 -7.30
CA ILE A 286 0.02 -13.55 -8.70
C ILE A 286 0.21 -12.26 -9.51
N PRO A 287 1.45 -11.87 -9.85
CA PRO A 287 1.72 -10.77 -10.75
C PRO A 287 1.06 -11.00 -12.10
N LEU A 288 0.51 -9.94 -12.69
CA LEU A 288 -0.21 -10.00 -13.96
C LEU A 288 0.60 -9.32 -15.10
N GLU A 289 1.69 -8.63 -14.75
CA GLU A 289 2.58 -7.82 -15.60
C GLU A 289 4.06 -7.96 -15.19
#